data_AF-A0A0M0BHR4-F1
#
_entry.id   AF-A0A0M0BHR4-F1
#
_cell.length_a   1.000
_cell.length_b   1.000
_cell.length_c   1.000
_cell.angle_alpha   90.00
_cell.angle_beta   90.00
_cell.angle_gamma   90.00
#
_symmetry.space_group_name_H-M   'P 1'
#
loop_
_entity.id
_entity.type
_entity.pdbx_description
1 polymer ?
#
loop_
_entity_poly.entity_id
_entity_poly.type
_entity_poly.pdbx_seq_one_letter_code
_entity_poly.pdbx_strand_id
1 'polypeptide(L)' 'MDAFRGLAQDVIAMNIDDVICVGATPISFVDYLALNPFTIPKAALLTALSQGFAECLSLLREWAVDLQFAG' A
#
# COMPACT_ATOMS: atom_id res chain seq x y z
N MET A 1 -17.08 -1.27 0.38
CA MET A 1 -15.75 -1.90 0.22
C MET A 1 -14.66 -0.86 0.02
N ASP A 2 -15.01 0.40 -0.29
CA ASP A 2 -14.05 1.50 -0.51
C ASP A 2 -13.15 1.79 0.69
N ALA A 3 -13.62 1.53 1.91
CA ALA A 3 -12.83 1.65 3.12
C ALA A 3 -11.54 0.79 3.10
N PHE A 4 -11.55 -0.37 2.43
CA PHE A 4 -10.35 -1.21 2.32
C PHE A 4 -9.32 -0.66 1.32
N ARG A 5 -9.71 0.22 0.40
CA ARG A 5 -8.76 0.90 -0.51
C ARG A 5 -7.85 1.85 0.28
N GLY A 6 -8.41 2.54 1.27
CA GLY A 6 -7.66 3.45 2.16
C GLY A 6 -6.56 2.75 2.96
N LEU A 7 -6.76 1.48 3.33
CA LEU A 7 -5.75 0.72 4.06
C LEU A 7 -4.43 0.57 3.30
N ALA A 8 -4.47 0.56 1.96
CA ALA A 8 -3.25 0.53 1.16
C ALA A 8 -2.44 1.82 1.31
N GLN A 9 -3.12 2.97 1.35
CA GLN A 9 -2.47 4.26 1.64
C GLN A 9 -1.92 4.27 3.06
N ASP A 10 -2.73 3.87 4.04
CA ASP A 10 -2.33 3.87 5.44
C ASP A 10 -1.05 3.05 5.65
N VAL A 11 -0.99 1.84 5.10
CA VAL A 11 0.15 0.95 5.29
C VAL A 11 1.40 1.43 4.55
N ILE A 12 1.25 2.04 3.36
CA ILE A 12 2.41 2.62 2.65
C ILE A 12 2.93 3.84 3.43
N ALA A 13 2.06 4.81 3.71
CA ALA A 13 2.42 6.08 4.33
C ALA A 13 3.10 5.86 5.69
N MET A 14 2.54 5.00 6.55
CA MET A 14 3.14 4.69 7.86
C MET A 14 4.58 4.14 7.77
N ASN A 15 4.98 3.51 6.66
CA ASN A 15 6.32 2.99 6.49
C ASN A 15 7.26 3.98 5.79
N ILE A 16 6.82 4.60 4.69
CA ILE A 16 7.70 5.46 3.89
C ILE A 16 7.95 6.81 4.56
N ASP A 17 7.00 7.33 5.34
CA ASP A 17 7.15 8.61 6.02
C ASP A 17 8.28 8.53 7.06
N ASP A 18 8.39 7.41 7.77
CA ASP A 18 9.48 7.16 8.72
C ASP A 18 10.86 7.11 8.03
N VAL A 19 10.92 6.50 6.84
CA VAL A 19 12.15 6.46 6.03
C VAL A 19 12.55 7.86 5.56
N ILE A 20 11.57 8.67 5.13
CA ILE A 20 11.80 10.05 4.68
C ILE A 20 12.24 10.94 5.84
N CYS A 21 11.70 10.73 7.05
CA CYS A 21 12.06 11.52 8.24
C CYS A 21 13.54 11.42 8.61
N VAL A 22 14.23 10.34 8.25
CA VAL A 22 15.68 10.18 8.45
C VAL A 22 16.52 10.62 7.24
N GLY A 23 15.89 11.23 6.23
CA GLY A 23 16.53 11.69 4.99
C GLY A 23 16.85 10.55 4.01
N ALA A 24 16.34 9.34 4.24
CA ALA A 24 16.53 8.22 3.33
C ALA A 24 15.48 8.22 2.22
N THR A 25 15.85 7.65 1.06
CA THR A 25 14.92 7.44 -0.05
C THR A 25 14.37 6.01 0.02
N PRO A 26 13.04 5.83 0.13
CA PRO A 26 12.45 4.49 0.11
C PRO A 26 12.57 3.90 -1.30
N ILE A 27 13.02 2.65 -1.41
CA ILE A 27 13.33 1.99 -2.70
C ILE A 27 12.38 0.83 -3.04
N SER A 28 11.84 0.17 -2.01
CA SER A 28 10.98 -1.01 -2.19
C SER A 28 10.00 -1.13 -1.03
N PHE A 29 8.84 -1.71 -1.33
CA PHE A 29 7.77 -1.97 -0.38
C PHE A 29 7.28 -3.41 -0.52
N VAL A 30 7.16 -4.10 0.60
CA VAL A 30 6.67 -5.48 0.69
C VAL A 30 5.45 -5.48 1.61
N ASP A 31 4.37 -6.13 1.18
CA ASP A 31 3.18 -6.33 2.01
C ASP A 31 3.01 -7.78 2.46
N TYR A 32 2.21 -7.94 3.50
CA TYR A 32 1.73 -9.23 3.97
C TYR A 32 0.30 -9.08 4.47
N LEU A 33 -0.61 -9.89 3.92
CA LEU A 33 -2.03 -9.86 4.25
C LEU A 33 -2.46 -11.14 4.98
N ALA A 34 -2.90 -10.98 6.22
CA ALA A 34 -3.66 -12.00 6.94
C ALA A 34 -5.14 -11.57 7.01
N LEU A 35 -6.06 -12.48 6.70
CA LEU A 35 -7.50 -12.21 6.77
C LEU A 35 -8.27 -13.43 7.28
N ASN A 36 -9.45 -13.18 7.86
CA ASN A 36 -10.41 -14.24 8.19
C ASN A 36 -11.38 -14.45 7.02
N PRO A 37 -11.26 -15.55 6.26
CA PRO A 37 -12.08 -15.78 5.06
C PRO A 37 -13.56 -16.05 5.38
N PHE A 38 -13.90 -16.41 6.63
CA PHE A 38 -15.29 -16.62 7.03
C PHE A 38 -16.04 -15.32 7.27
N THR A 39 -15.32 -14.21 7.47
CA THR A 39 -15.91 -12.89 7.77
C THR A 39 -15.73 -11.89 6.64
N ILE A 40 -14.62 -11.99 5.89
CA ILE A 40 -14.29 -11.04 4.84
C ILE A 40 -14.17 -11.77 3.49
N PRO A 41 -14.91 -11.34 2.46
CA PRO A 41 -14.76 -11.90 1.12
C PRO A 41 -13.36 -11.62 0.56
N LYS A 42 -12.53 -12.67 0.49
CA LYS A 42 -11.11 -12.56 0.07
C LYS A 42 -10.96 -11.86 -1.28
N ALA A 43 -11.76 -12.22 -2.28
CA ALA A 43 -11.65 -11.65 -3.62
C ALA A 43 -11.92 -10.13 -3.61
N ALA A 44 -13.01 -9.70 -2.97
CA ALA A 44 -13.37 -8.29 -2.89
C ALA A 44 -12.32 -7.46 -2.13
N LEU A 45 -11.78 -8.02 -1.03
CA LEU A 45 -10.70 -7.38 -0.28
C LEU A 45 -9.44 -7.21 -1.11
N LEU A 46 -8.97 -8.29 -1.76
CA LEU A 46 -7.77 -8.25 -2.59
C LEU A 46 -7.92 -7.30 -3.77
N THR A 47 -9.09 -7.26 -4.40
CA THR A 47 -9.36 -6.29 -5.48
C THR A 47 -9.30 -4.85 -4.96
N ALA A 48 -9.91 -4.56 -3.80
CA ALA A 48 -9.88 -3.23 -3.23
C ALA A 48 -8.45 -2.79 -2.84
N LEU A 49 -7.68 -3.67 -2.19
CA LEU A 49 -6.29 -3.39 -1.82
C LEU A 49 -5.40 -3.21 -3.06
N SER A 50 -5.50 -4.10 -4.06
CA SER A 50 -4.73 -4.00 -5.30
C SER A 50 -4.97 -2.65 -6.01
N GLN A 51 -6.21 -2.18 -6.04
CA GLN A 51 -6.52 -0.87 -6.59
C GLN A 51 -5.94 0.27 -5.74
N GLY A 52 -6.07 0.20 -4.42
CA GLY A 52 -5.50 1.20 -3.51
C GLY A 52 -3.97 1.29 -3.63
N PHE A 53 -3.28 0.16 -3.69
CA PHE A 53 -1.83 0.11 -3.92
C PHE A 53 -1.46 0.72 -5.27
N ALA A 54 -2.17 0.37 -6.35
CA ALA A 54 -1.90 0.93 -7.67
C ALA A 54 -2.07 2.46 -7.71
N GLU A 55 -3.11 2.99 -7.06
CA GLU A 55 -3.34 4.44 -6.96
C GLU A 55 -2.25 5.12 -6.14
N CYS A 56 -1.91 4.61 -4.97
CA CYS A 56 -0.87 5.19 -4.12
C CYS A 56 0.51 5.14 -4.76
N LEU A 57 0.89 4.03 -5.39
CA LEU A 57 2.18 3.90 -6.08
C LEU A 57 2.25 4.84 -7.30
N SER A 58 1.14 5.02 -8.02
CA SER A 58 1.08 5.98 -9.13
C SER A 58 1.24 7.41 -8.62
N LEU A 59 0.55 7.77 -7.54
CA LEU A 59 0.70 9.06 -6.88
C LEU A 59 2.15 9.28 -6.44
N LEU A 60 2.78 8.33 -5.74
CA LEU A 60 4.16 8.48 -5.29
C LEU A 60 5.14 8.72 -6.45
N ARG A 61 4.95 8.04 -7.58
CA ARG A 61 5.77 8.27 -8.80
C ARG A 61 5.62 9.69 -9.34
N GLU A 62 4.44 10.30 -9.29
CA GLU A 62 4.23 11.70 -9.70
C GLU A 62 5.06 12.67 -8.83
N TRP A 63 5.33 12.29 -7.59
CA TRP A 63 6.14 13.05 -6.63
C TRP A 63 7.61 12.63 -6.62
N ALA A 64 8.07 11.91 -7.66
CA ALA A 64 9.43 11.40 -7.81
C ALA A 64 9.89 10.42 -6.70
N VAL A 65 8.94 9.79 -6.01
CA VAL A 65 9.19 8.66 -5.10
C VAL A 65 8.91 7.38 -5.85
N ASP A 66 9.94 6.82 -6.49
CA ASP A 66 9.82 5.55 -7.21
C ASP A 66 10.00 4.36 -6.26
N LEU A 67 8.88 3.80 -5.83
CA LEU A 67 8.82 2.70 -4.90
C LEU A 67 8.54 1.39 -5.64
N GLN A 68 9.51 0.47 -5.64
CA GLN A 68 9.29 -0.86 -6.21
C GLN A 68 8.33 -1.65 -5.31
N PHE A 69 7.21 -2.10 -5.86
CA PHE A 69 6.31 -3.01 -5.14
C PHE A 69 6.80 -4.45 -5.31
N ALA A 70 7.03 -5.14 -4.19
CA ALA A 70 7.68 -6.45 -4.12
C ALA A 70 6.83 -7.51 -3.39
N GLY A 71 5.54 -7.24 -3.16
CA GLY A 71 4.56 -8.19 -2.61
C GLY A 71 3.37 -8.38 -3.54
#